data_AF-A0A7D6BLJ1-F1
#
_entry.id   AF-A0A7D6BLJ1-F1
#
_cell.length_a   1.000
_cell.length_b   1.000
_cell.length_c   1.000
_cell.angle_alpha   90.00
_cell.angle_beta   90.00
_cell.angle_gamma   90.00
#
_symmetry.space_group_name_H-M   'P 1'
#
loop_
_entity.id
_entity.type
_entity.pdbx_description
1 polymer ?
#
loop_
_entity_poly.entity_id
_entity_poly.type
_entity_poly.pdbx_seq_one_letter_code
_entity_poly.pdbx_strand_id
1 'polypeptide(L)'
;MKRKLLEDEINWQETHPFPIWVEFHIKQLAWELDREGRSKEILETVVEGECQKLDKFCEILCTTNKNHREAEKEVYGTDDFFYEEYKRWKSSHERYIERVRRKEEMEKQKELELQRKLARGEILKPEPMDLGGSLYLEKNLPKAKQELLLGKGYKRLKISPFGTSGAAYYWVKTRYNESKEHGFFCYLIEAELKRYVKTVTLNVNSGPDVVFQHKSKSYCFDVETGENKTRNPAYLKRKFTHYRKLYTQSFILVTSKKLKYSYNKYGTVVTRSTFSEAIANIFQ
;
A
#
# COMPACT_ATOMS: atom_id res chain seq x y z
N MET A 1 -0.90 3.12 16.69
CA MET A 1 -0.17 3.67 15.53
C MET A 1 0.87 4.64 16.09
N LYS A 2 2.18 4.35 16.02
CA LYS A 2 3.23 5.21 16.62
C LYS A 2 3.53 6.38 15.68
N ARG A 3 3.22 7.61 16.09
CA ARG A 3 3.46 8.84 15.32
C ARG A 3 4.96 9.18 15.30
N LYS A 4 5.45 9.67 14.16
CA LYS A 4 6.71 10.40 14.02
C LYS A 4 6.49 11.82 14.56
N LEU A 5 7.32 12.27 15.51
CA LEU A 5 7.36 13.69 15.87
C LEU A 5 7.69 14.51 14.62
N LEU A 6 7.11 15.71 14.51
CA LEU A 6 7.42 16.67 13.46
C LEU A 6 8.84 17.23 13.68
N GLU A 7 9.49 17.62 12.60
CA GLU A 7 10.89 18.10 12.60
C GLU A 7 11.08 19.33 13.52
N ASP A 8 10.04 20.17 13.63
CA ASP A 8 10.00 21.32 14.52
C ASP A 8 9.89 20.95 16.01
N GLU A 9 9.21 19.84 16.33
CA GLU A 9 9.09 19.31 17.70
C GLU A 9 10.43 18.74 18.18
N ILE A 10 11.22 18.16 17.27
CA ILE A 10 12.55 17.61 17.54
C ILE A 10 13.54 18.75 17.79
N ASN A 11 13.59 19.77 16.93
CA ASN A 11 14.48 20.93 17.08
C ASN A 11 14.22 21.73 18.37
N TRP A 12 12.96 21.81 18.81
CA TRP A 12 12.60 22.51 20.05
C TRP A 12 13.09 21.76 21.31
N GLN A 13 13.00 20.42 21.32
CA GLN A 13 13.48 19.59 22.44
C GLN A 13 15.01 19.59 22.59
N GLU A 14 15.75 19.76 21.49
CA GLU A 14 17.22 19.85 21.53
C GLU A 14 17.73 21.18 22.12
N THR A 15 16.94 22.25 22.02
CA THR A 15 17.31 23.60 22.49
C THR A 15 16.82 23.92 23.90
N HIS A 16 15.88 23.13 24.45
CA HIS A 16 15.30 23.31 25.78
C HIS A 16 15.44 22.02 26.61
N PRO A 17 16.59 21.78 27.28
CA PRO A 17 16.87 20.51 27.96
C PRO A 17 15.95 20.22 29.15
N PHE A 18 15.24 21.24 29.62
CA PHE A 18 14.14 21.17 30.59
C PHE A 18 12.92 21.80 29.94
N PRO A 19 12.13 21.06 29.15
CA PRO A 19 10.91 21.63 28.61
C PRO A 19 10.02 22.02 29.78
N ILE A 20 9.44 23.22 29.71
CA ILE A 20 8.20 23.50 30.42
C ILE A 20 7.20 22.50 29.85
N TRP A 21 7.07 21.34 30.50
CA TRP A 21 6.30 20.20 30.03
C TRP A 21 4.88 20.58 29.65
N VAL A 22 4.37 21.66 30.26
CA VAL A 22 3.08 22.26 29.97
C VAL A 22 2.94 22.70 28.52
N GLU A 23 3.94 23.35 27.91
CA GLU A 23 3.80 23.82 26.53
C GLU A 23 3.72 22.63 25.55
N PHE A 24 4.52 21.59 25.80
CA PHE A 24 4.47 20.35 25.03
C PHE A 24 3.18 19.57 25.30
N HIS A 25 2.71 19.51 26.54
CA HIS A 25 1.48 18.82 26.95
C HIS A 25 0.24 19.53 26.37
N ILE A 26 0.20 20.86 26.40
CA ILE A 26 -0.85 21.68 25.77
C ILE A 26 -0.85 21.49 24.26
N LYS A 27 0.32 21.53 23.60
CA LYS A 27 0.43 21.28 22.15
C LYS A 27 0.00 19.86 21.78
N GLN A 28 0.36 18.86 22.59
CA GLN A 28 -0.04 17.47 22.37
C GLN A 28 -1.54 17.26 22.60
N LEU A 29 -2.11 17.79 23.69
CA LEU A 29 -3.54 17.74 23.99
C LEU A 29 -4.37 18.44 22.91
N ALA A 30 -3.97 19.66 22.51
CA ALA A 30 -4.66 20.41 21.47
C ALA A 30 -4.69 19.63 20.14
N TRP A 31 -3.57 18.99 19.78
CA TRP A 31 -3.49 18.17 18.57
C TRP A 31 -4.30 16.87 18.66
N GLU A 32 -4.29 16.17 19.80
CA GLU A 32 -5.07 14.95 19.99
C GLU A 32 -6.59 15.22 19.96
N LEU A 33 -7.01 16.34 20.55
CA LEU A 33 -8.40 16.78 20.57
C LEU A 33 -8.91 17.23 19.18
N ASP A 34 -8.08 17.93 18.40
CA ASP A 34 -8.38 18.29 17.00
C ASP A 34 -8.51 17.03 16.12
N ARG A 35 -7.59 16.07 16.29
CA ARG A 35 -7.63 14.78 15.57
C ARG A 35 -8.91 13.97 15.88
N GLU A 36 -9.44 14.07 17.09
CA GLU A 36 -10.67 13.39 17.52
C GLU A 36 -11.95 14.14 17.10
N GLY A 37 -11.83 15.31 16.47
CA GLY A 37 -12.99 16.12 16.08
C GLY A 37 -13.79 16.64 17.27
N ARG A 38 -13.12 16.85 18.42
CA ARG A 38 -13.78 17.35 19.63
C ARG A 38 -14.17 18.83 19.45
N SER A 39 -15.22 19.26 20.14
CA SER A 39 -15.67 20.65 20.06
C SER A 39 -14.62 21.61 20.61
N LYS A 40 -14.54 22.80 20.01
CA LYS A 40 -13.62 23.88 20.41
C LYS A 40 -13.71 24.23 21.90
N GLU A 41 -14.90 24.16 22.49
CA GLU A 41 -15.17 24.42 23.91
C GLU A 41 -14.46 23.43 24.85
N ILE A 42 -14.34 22.16 24.43
CA ILE A 42 -13.58 21.14 25.20
C ILE A 42 -12.09 21.47 25.16
N LEU A 43 -11.59 21.95 24.02
CA LEU A 43 -10.20 22.35 23.86
C LEU A 43 -9.86 23.57 24.72
N GLU A 44 -10.73 24.58 24.73
CA GLU A 44 -10.57 25.79 25.56
C GLU A 44 -10.55 25.45 27.05
N THR A 45 -11.47 24.61 27.53
CA THR A 45 -11.50 24.17 28.94
C THR A 45 -10.24 23.40 29.34
N VAL A 46 -9.75 22.51 28.47
CA VAL A 46 -8.53 21.73 28.72
C VAL A 46 -7.30 22.65 28.77
N VAL A 47 -7.19 23.58 27.82
CA VAL A 47 -6.07 24.55 27.77
C VAL A 47 -6.07 25.44 29.01
N GLU A 48 -7.23 25.95 29.42
CA GLU A 48 -7.36 26.77 30.63
C GLU A 48 -6.91 26.01 31.88
N GLY A 49 -7.34 24.75 32.03
CA GLY A 49 -6.92 23.90 33.14
C GLY A 49 -5.40 23.64 33.18
N GLU A 50 -4.75 23.49 32.02
CA GLU A 50 -3.29 23.34 31.95
C GLU A 50 -2.54 24.65 32.22
N CYS A 51 -3.06 25.79 31.78
CA CYS A 51 -2.50 27.11 32.12
C CYS A 51 -2.55 27.37 33.64
N GLN A 52 -3.67 27.05 34.31
CA GLN A 52 -3.78 27.20 35.76
C GLN A 52 -2.78 26.34 36.52
N LYS A 53 -2.52 25.11 36.05
CA LYS A 53 -1.47 24.26 36.62
C LYS A 53 -0.09 24.91 36.44
N LEU A 54 0.19 25.48 35.27
CA LEU A 54 1.47 26.15 35.01
C LEU A 54 1.68 27.37 35.92
N ASP A 55 0.66 28.19 36.11
CA ASP A 55 0.74 29.33 37.02
C ASP A 55 1.06 28.87 38.44
N LYS A 56 0.38 27.83 38.93
CA LYS A 56 0.65 27.21 40.23
C LYS A 56 2.08 26.64 40.32
N PHE A 57 2.57 26.05 39.23
CA PHE A 57 3.94 25.55 39.17
C PHE A 57 4.96 26.67 39.28
N CYS A 58 4.79 27.76 38.54
CA CYS A 58 5.62 28.95 38.64
C CYS A 58 5.56 29.58 40.03
N GLU A 59 4.37 29.65 40.64
CA GLU A 59 4.18 30.13 42.01
C GLU A 59 4.98 29.31 43.02
N ILE A 60 4.90 27.97 42.96
CA ILE A 60 5.66 27.09 43.87
C ILE A 60 7.17 27.29 43.70
N LEU A 61 7.66 27.42 42.47
CA LEU A 61 9.08 27.68 42.22
C LEU A 61 9.55 29.03 42.77
N CYS A 62 8.69 30.06 42.76
CA CYS A 62 9.05 31.40 43.22
C CYS A 62 8.89 31.58 44.73
N THR A 63 7.93 30.87 45.34
CA THR A 63 7.53 31.06 46.75
C THR A 63 8.14 30.02 47.69
N THR A 64 8.70 28.93 47.15
CA THR A 64 9.31 27.85 47.93
C THR A 64 10.75 27.59 47.50
N ASN A 65 11.52 26.90 48.34
CA ASN A 65 12.86 26.41 47.96
C ASN A 65 12.82 25.05 47.22
N LYS A 66 11.66 24.65 46.69
CA LYS A 66 11.52 23.38 45.97
C LYS A 66 12.23 23.47 44.63
N ASN A 67 12.88 22.38 44.24
CA ASN A 67 13.43 22.27 42.89
C ASN A 67 12.31 21.96 41.86
N HIS A 68 12.65 22.05 40.57
CA HIS A 68 11.71 21.82 39.46
C HIS A 68 10.94 20.50 39.59
N ARG A 69 11.63 19.42 39.93
CA ARG A 69 11.02 18.08 40.06
C ARG A 69 10.02 18.04 41.20
N GLU A 70 10.35 18.62 42.35
CA GLU A 70 9.46 18.66 43.51
C GLU A 70 8.19 19.48 43.24
N ALA A 71 8.34 20.62 42.56
CA ALA A 71 7.21 21.43 42.11
C ALA A 71 6.35 20.69 41.07
N GLU A 72 6.95 19.94 40.12
CA GLU A 72 6.21 19.14 39.14
C GLU A 72 5.42 18.00 39.81
N LYS A 73 6.02 17.30 40.78
CA LYS A 73 5.31 16.28 41.58
C LYS A 73 4.09 16.85 42.29
N GLU A 74 4.21 18.05 42.84
CA GLU A 74 3.13 18.70 43.59
C GLU A 74 2.00 19.22 42.70
N VAL A 75 2.32 19.79 41.55
CA VAL A 75 1.31 20.38 40.65
C VAL A 75 0.67 19.35 39.75
N TYR A 76 1.48 18.48 39.15
CA TYR A 76 1.04 17.54 38.11
C TYR A 76 0.83 16.13 38.66
N GLY A 77 1.13 15.89 39.93
CA GLY A 77 1.02 14.56 40.53
C GLY A 77 1.98 13.54 39.91
N THR A 78 3.06 14.00 39.26
CA THR A 78 4.05 13.08 38.68
C THR A 78 4.74 12.30 39.79
N ASP A 79 4.94 11.00 39.61
CA ASP A 79 5.68 10.15 40.54
C ASP A 79 7.07 9.80 39.98
N ASP A 80 7.87 9.07 40.74
CA ASP A 80 9.19 8.64 40.26
C ASP A 80 9.10 7.64 39.10
N PHE A 81 8.00 6.90 39.00
CA PHE A 81 7.74 6.00 37.89
C PHE A 81 7.60 6.77 36.56
N PHE A 82 6.92 7.92 36.57
CA PHE A 82 6.80 8.81 35.42
C PHE A 82 8.16 9.24 34.86
N TYR A 83 9.10 9.68 35.71
CA TYR A 83 10.43 10.11 35.26
C TYR A 83 11.25 8.96 34.68
N GLU A 84 11.13 7.76 35.23
CA GLU A 84 11.81 6.57 34.69
C GLU A 84 11.23 6.15 33.33
N GLU A 85 9.91 6.19 33.16
CA GLU A 85 9.27 5.99 31.86
C GLU A 85 9.68 7.06 30.84
N TYR A 86 9.78 8.33 31.26
CA TYR A 86 10.27 9.41 30.40
C TYR A 86 11.72 9.17 29.96
N LYS A 87 12.63 8.80 30.87
CA LYS A 87 14.03 8.47 30.52
C LYS A 87 14.09 7.32 29.50
N ARG A 88 13.27 6.28 29.69
CA ARG A 88 13.16 5.15 28.74
C ARG A 88 12.65 5.61 27.38
N TRP A 89 11.61 6.44 27.38
CA TRP A 89 11.05 7.02 26.16
C TRP A 89 12.08 7.88 25.43
N LYS A 90 12.74 8.81 26.12
CA LYS A 90 13.78 9.70 25.56
C LYS A 90 14.91 8.90 24.92
N SER A 91 15.46 7.91 25.63
CA SER A 91 16.50 7.01 25.10
C SER A 91 16.02 6.22 23.87
N SER A 92 14.75 5.81 23.85
CA SER A 92 14.15 5.12 22.72
C SER A 92 13.94 6.05 21.51
N HIS A 93 13.58 7.29 21.78
CA HIS A 93 13.38 8.33 20.78
C HIS A 93 14.70 8.78 20.15
N GLU A 94 15.75 8.99 20.94
CA GLU A 94 17.10 9.30 20.43
C GLU A 94 17.62 8.19 19.50
N ARG A 95 17.46 6.91 19.89
CA ARG A 95 17.79 5.77 19.02
C ARG A 95 16.98 5.73 17.73
N TYR A 96 15.74 6.23 17.78
CA TYR A 96 14.88 6.32 16.62
C TYR A 96 15.35 7.42 15.66
N ILE A 97 15.63 8.62 16.17
CA ILE A 97 16.19 9.74 15.39
C ILE A 97 17.50 9.30 14.71
N GLU A 98 18.42 8.70 15.46
CA GLU A 98 19.71 8.23 14.93
C GLU A 98 19.52 7.19 13.81
N ARG A 99 18.52 6.30 13.93
CA ARG A 99 18.20 5.33 12.87
C ARG A 99 17.67 6.01 11.60
N VAL A 100 16.86 7.05 11.74
CA VAL A 100 16.34 7.82 10.61
C VAL A 100 17.49 8.55 9.92
N ARG A 101 18.33 9.26 10.69
CA ARG A 101 19.52 9.95 10.19
C ARG A 101 20.47 9.03 9.42
N ARG A 102 20.81 7.86 9.98
CA ARG A 102 21.64 6.86 9.27
C ARG A 102 21.02 6.39 7.96
N LYS A 103 19.69 6.25 7.93
CA LYS A 103 18.98 5.84 6.71
C LYS A 103 19.11 6.90 5.62
N GLU A 104 18.94 8.17 5.97
CA GLU A 104 19.08 9.30 5.06
C GLU A 104 20.53 9.46 4.57
N GLU A 105 21.52 9.32 5.45
CA GLU A 105 22.94 9.32 5.07
C GLU A 105 23.27 8.19 4.10
N MET A 106 22.76 6.97 4.34
CA MET A 106 22.91 5.85 3.40
C MET A 106 22.23 6.09 2.05
N GLU A 107 21.06 6.73 2.02
CA GLU A 107 20.36 7.07 0.78
C GLU A 107 21.12 8.14 -0.01
N LYS A 108 21.63 9.19 0.66
CA LYS A 108 22.51 10.21 0.06
C LYS A 108 23.80 9.61 -0.50
N GLN A 109 24.43 8.67 0.22
CA GLN A 109 25.62 7.96 -0.26
C GLN A 109 25.32 7.14 -1.52
N LYS A 110 24.20 6.42 -1.57
CA LYS A 110 23.77 5.67 -2.76
C LYS A 110 23.51 6.58 -3.95
N GLU A 111 22.88 7.72 -3.72
CA GLU A 111 22.64 8.72 -4.76
C GLU A 111 23.94 9.30 -5.30
N LEU A 112 24.89 9.68 -4.43
CA LEU A 112 26.19 10.18 -4.84
C LEU A 112 27.01 9.12 -5.60
N GLU A 113 26.97 7.85 -5.17
CA GLU A 113 27.59 6.74 -5.89
C GLU A 113 26.97 6.55 -7.28
N LEU A 114 25.65 6.64 -7.38
CA LEU A 114 24.92 6.56 -8.65
C LEU A 114 25.33 7.71 -9.60
N GLN A 115 25.42 8.93 -9.09
CA GLN A 115 25.88 10.10 -9.86
C GLN A 115 27.32 9.91 -10.35
N ARG A 116 28.22 9.39 -9.50
CA ARG A 116 29.60 9.08 -9.90
C ARG A 116 29.67 8.02 -11.00
N LYS A 117 28.87 6.96 -10.89
CA LYS A 117 28.77 5.90 -11.91
C LYS A 117 28.24 6.42 -13.25
N LEU A 118 27.24 7.31 -13.21
CA LEU A 118 26.72 8.00 -14.40
C LEU A 118 27.79 8.90 -15.04
N ALA A 119 28.52 9.69 -14.23
CA ALA A 119 29.57 10.59 -14.72
C ALA A 119 30.74 9.86 -15.39
N ARG A 120 31.04 8.63 -14.93
CA ARG A 120 32.07 7.78 -15.54
C ARG A 120 31.61 7.03 -16.80
N GLY A 121 30.33 7.12 -17.15
CA GLY A 121 29.76 6.32 -18.24
C GLY A 121 29.71 4.81 -17.93
N GLU A 122 29.92 4.40 -16.67
CA GLU A 122 29.82 2.99 -16.23
C GLU A 122 28.36 2.50 -16.28
N ILE A 123 27.40 3.43 -16.21
CA ILE A 123 25.98 3.14 -16.41
C ILE A 123 25.61 3.60 -17.81
N LEU A 124 25.43 2.63 -18.72
CA LEU A 124 24.76 2.86 -20.00
C LEU A 124 23.46 3.61 -19.73
N LYS A 125 23.26 4.76 -20.40
CA LYS A 125 21.97 5.45 -20.40
C LYS A 125 20.91 4.38 -20.64
N PRO A 126 19.92 4.23 -19.74
CA PRO A 126 18.95 3.16 -19.88
C PRO A 126 18.35 3.27 -21.26
N GLU A 127 18.55 2.26 -22.10
CA GLU A 127 17.97 2.26 -23.43
C GLU A 127 16.48 2.57 -23.28
N PRO A 128 15.92 3.43 -24.16
CA PRO A 128 14.51 3.75 -24.16
C PRO A 128 13.74 2.46 -24.37
N MET A 129 13.33 1.86 -23.26
CA MET A 129 12.55 0.64 -23.27
C MET A 129 11.10 1.05 -23.44
N ASP A 130 10.47 0.44 -24.43
CA ASP A 130 9.06 0.60 -24.67
C ASP A 130 8.29 0.18 -23.41
N LEU A 131 7.71 1.16 -22.73
CA LEU A 131 6.83 0.94 -21.57
C LEU A 131 5.36 0.80 -22.00
N GLY A 132 5.09 0.48 -23.27
CA GLY A 132 3.77 0.28 -23.83
C GLY A 132 3.04 -0.97 -23.31
N GLY A 133 3.76 -1.95 -22.78
CA GLY A 133 3.19 -3.15 -22.17
C GLY A 133 2.39 -2.88 -20.90
N SER A 134 1.37 -3.70 -20.66
CA SER A 134 0.50 -3.58 -19.48
C SER A 134 0.92 -4.46 -18.29
N LEU A 135 1.88 -5.37 -18.50
CA LEU A 135 2.37 -6.32 -17.51
C LEU A 135 3.89 -6.47 -17.64
N TYR A 136 4.60 -6.33 -16.53
CA TYR A 136 6.06 -6.54 -16.47
C TYR A 136 6.45 -7.42 -15.30
N LEU A 137 7.43 -8.27 -15.51
CA LEU A 137 8.04 -9.08 -14.46
C LEU A 137 9.17 -8.28 -13.79
N GLU A 138 9.09 -8.08 -12.47
CA GLU A 138 9.98 -7.20 -11.72
C GLU A 138 11.46 -7.58 -11.82
N LYS A 139 11.79 -8.88 -11.86
CA LYS A 139 13.19 -9.34 -11.98
C LYS A 139 13.86 -8.89 -13.29
N ASN A 140 13.08 -8.53 -14.30
CA ASN A 140 13.57 -8.05 -15.59
C ASN A 140 13.60 -6.51 -15.67
N LEU A 141 13.31 -5.81 -14.56
CA LEU A 141 13.21 -4.35 -14.51
C LEU A 141 14.28 -3.73 -13.60
N PRO A 142 15.13 -2.84 -14.14
CA PRO A 142 15.96 -1.95 -13.33
C PRO A 142 15.12 -1.11 -12.37
N LYS A 143 15.67 -0.75 -11.20
CA LYS A 143 14.96 0.04 -10.17
C LYS A 143 14.39 1.36 -10.71
N ALA A 144 15.15 2.10 -11.51
CA ALA A 144 14.69 3.34 -12.13
C ALA A 144 13.41 3.13 -12.99
N LYS A 145 13.25 1.97 -13.63
CA LYS A 145 12.03 1.65 -14.40
C LYS A 145 10.87 1.27 -13.50
N GLN A 146 11.13 0.63 -12.36
CA GLN A 146 10.10 0.34 -11.36
C GLN A 146 9.50 1.63 -10.80
N GLU A 147 10.34 2.63 -10.50
CA GLU A 147 9.91 3.97 -10.08
C GLU A 147 9.11 4.69 -11.18
N LEU A 148 9.56 4.61 -12.43
CA LEU A 148 8.83 5.17 -13.57
C LEU A 148 7.46 4.50 -13.78
N LEU A 149 7.37 3.18 -13.63
CA LEU A 149 6.10 2.45 -13.69
C LEU A 149 5.16 2.86 -12.56
N LEU A 150 5.69 3.03 -11.34
CA LEU A 150 4.93 3.54 -10.20
C LEU A 150 4.36 4.93 -10.49
N GLY A 151 5.17 5.86 -11.03
CA GLY A 151 4.73 7.19 -11.45
C GLY A 151 3.67 7.17 -12.56
N LYS A 152 3.67 6.14 -13.41
CA LYS A 152 2.64 5.90 -14.45
C LYS A 152 1.40 5.16 -13.94
N GLY A 153 1.25 4.95 -12.63
CA GLY A 153 0.08 4.33 -12.02
C GLY A 153 0.07 2.80 -12.08
N TYR A 154 1.20 2.15 -12.37
CA TYR A 154 1.29 0.69 -12.27
C TYR A 154 1.29 0.26 -10.80
N LYS A 155 0.66 -0.87 -10.53
CA LYS A 155 0.59 -1.47 -9.20
C LYS A 155 1.49 -2.69 -9.10
N ARG A 156 2.25 -2.76 -8.00
CA ARG A 156 3.10 -3.91 -7.68
C ARG A 156 2.27 -5.06 -7.08
N LEU A 157 2.45 -6.27 -7.62
CA LEU A 157 1.72 -7.48 -7.23
C LEU A 157 2.67 -8.67 -7.09
N LYS A 158 2.65 -9.36 -5.94
CA LYS A 158 3.32 -10.66 -5.77
C LYS A 158 2.32 -11.78 -6.03
N ILE A 159 2.54 -12.59 -7.07
CA ILE A 159 1.58 -13.63 -7.44
C ILE A 159 2.25 -14.80 -8.18
N SER A 160 1.67 -16.00 -8.06
CA SER A 160 1.99 -17.15 -8.91
C SER A 160 1.04 -17.18 -10.11
N PRO A 161 1.52 -17.07 -11.36
CA PRO A 161 0.68 -17.03 -12.56
C PRO A 161 -0.14 -18.32 -12.75
N PHE A 162 0.51 -19.47 -12.59
CA PHE A 162 -0.08 -20.79 -12.86
C PHE A 162 -0.36 -21.61 -11.59
N GLY A 163 -0.14 -21.04 -10.41
CA GLY A 163 -0.41 -21.72 -9.13
C GLY A 163 0.51 -22.89 -8.78
N THR A 164 1.32 -23.36 -9.72
CA THR A 164 2.36 -24.40 -9.53
C THR A 164 3.76 -23.81 -9.43
N SER A 165 3.99 -22.62 -9.99
CA SER A 165 5.26 -21.91 -9.91
C SER A 165 5.36 -21.05 -8.64
N GLY A 166 6.60 -20.78 -8.21
CA GLY A 166 6.86 -19.82 -7.13
C GLY A 166 6.29 -18.44 -7.46
N ALA A 167 5.83 -17.72 -6.43
CA ALA A 167 5.31 -16.38 -6.61
C ALA A 167 6.43 -15.40 -6.97
N ALA A 168 6.19 -14.54 -7.96
CA ALA A 168 7.11 -13.48 -8.36
C ALA A 168 6.43 -12.11 -8.25
N TYR A 169 7.23 -11.04 -8.25
CA TYR A 169 6.72 -9.67 -8.30
C TYR A 169 6.49 -9.23 -9.75
N TYR A 170 5.33 -8.61 -9.98
CA TYR A 170 4.90 -8.07 -11.25
C TYR A 170 4.44 -6.62 -11.08
N TRP A 171 4.61 -5.84 -12.14
CA TRP A 171 4.07 -4.50 -12.29
C TRP A 171 2.92 -4.54 -13.29
N VAL A 172 1.73 -4.13 -12.84
CA VAL A 172 0.48 -4.30 -13.58
C VAL A 172 -0.20 -2.96 -13.78
N LYS A 173 -0.56 -2.62 -15.01
CA LYS A 173 -1.35 -1.42 -15.32
C LYS A 173 -2.83 -1.71 -15.09
N THR A 174 -3.39 -1.24 -13.98
CA THR A 174 -4.82 -1.44 -13.69
C THR A 174 -5.68 -0.35 -14.29
N ARG A 175 -6.91 -0.70 -14.68
CA ARG A 175 -7.97 0.29 -14.96
C ARG A 175 -8.52 0.88 -13.65
N TYR A 176 -9.28 1.97 -13.74
CA TYR A 176 -9.75 2.74 -12.57
C TYR A 176 -10.63 1.91 -11.60
N ASN A 177 -11.41 0.96 -12.12
CA ASN A 177 -12.31 0.09 -11.34
C ASN A 177 -11.82 -1.36 -11.22
N GLU A 178 -10.52 -1.60 -11.41
CA GLU A 178 -9.98 -2.95 -11.49
C GLU A 178 -8.97 -3.21 -10.37
N SER A 179 -9.09 -4.37 -9.72
CA SER A 179 -8.07 -4.83 -8.78
C SER A 179 -6.80 -5.23 -9.52
N LYS A 180 -5.64 -5.09 -8.88
CA LYS A 180 -4.35 -5.48 -9.48
C LYS A 180 -4.29 -6.95 -9.88
N GLU A 181 -5.01 -7.82 -9.16
CA GLU A 181 -5.08 -9.24 -9.47
C GLU A 181 -5.95 -9.52 -10.70
N HIS A 182 -7.08 -8.82 -10.84
CA HIS A 182 -7.94 -8.93 -12.02
C HIS A 182 -7.19 -8.51 -13.29
N GLY A 183 -6.56 -7.33 -13.27
CA GLY A 183 -5.76 -6.84 -14.41
C GLY A 183 -4.60 -7.76 -14.75
N PHE A 184 -3.91 -8.31 -13.73
CA PHE A 184 -2.84 -9.28 -13.94
C PHE A 184 -3.31 -10.49 -14.75
N PHE A 185 -4.43 -11.09 -14.37
CA PHE A 185 -4.94 -12.27 -15.07
C PHE A 185 -5.47 -11.95 -16.47
N CYS A 186 -6.08 -10.78 -16.69
CA CYS A 186 -6.48 -10.34 -18.03
C CYS A 186 -5.27 -10.27 -18.98
N TYR A 187 -4.17 -9.62 -18.56
CA TYR A 187 -2.96 -9.53 -19.39
C TYR A 187 -2.22 -10.85 -19.50
N LEU A 188 -2.24 -11.70 -18.47
CA LEU A 188 -1.67 -13.05 -18.56
C LEU A 188 -2.42 -13.90 -19.59
N ILE A 189 -3.76 -13.86 -19.59
CA ILE A 189 -4.57 -14.58 -20.57
C ILE A 189 -4.29 -14.05 -21.97
N GLU A 190 -4.24 -12.73 -22.15
CA GLU A 190 -3.90 -12.11 -23.43
C GLU A 190 -2.53 -12.57 -23.94
N ALA A 191 -1.51 -12.52 -23.09
CA ALA A 191 -0.15 -12.90 -23.44
C ALA A 191 -0.06 -14.38 -23.85
N GLU A 192 -0.73 -15.28 -23.13
CA GLU A 192 -0.75 -16.70 -23.51
C GLU A 192 -1.54 -16.96 -24.79
N LEU A 193 -2.70 -16.32 -24.99
CA LEU A 193 -3.52 -16.50 -26.19
C LEU A 193 -2.83 -15.95 -27.45
N LYS A 194 -2.11 -14.82 -27.35
CA LYS A 194 -1.37 -14.22 -28.48
C LYS A 194 -0.30 -15.13 -29.08
N ARG A 195 0.05 -16.23 -28.41
CA ARG A 195 0.95 -17.27 -28.93
C ARG A 195 0.26 -18.16 -29.97
N TYR A 196 -1.07 -18.23 -29.95
CA TYR A 196 -1.89 -19.13 -30.77
C TYR A 196 -2.80 -18.39 -31.76
N VAL A 197 -3.18 -17.14 -31.44
CA VAL A 197 -4.07 -16.33 -32.28
C VAL A 197 -3.51 -14.93 -32.50
N LYS A 198 -3.79 -14.37 -33.69
CA LYS A 198 -3.34 -13.03 -34.08
C LYS A 198 -4.04 -11.93 -33.28
N THR A 199 -5.31 -12.13 -32.93
CA THR A 199 -6.17 -11.10 -32.34
C THR A 199 -6.78 -11.58 -31.03
N VAL A 200 -6.54 -10.82 -29.97
CA VAL A 200 -7.16 -10.96 -28.65
C VAL A 200 -7.69 -9.60 -28.25
N THR A 201 -8.94 -9.55 -27.81
CA THR A 201 -9.61 -8.31 -27.40
C THR A 201 -9.79 -8.32 -25.89
N LEU A 202 -9.30 -7.27 -25.21
CA LEU A 202 -9.51 -7.04 -23.79
C LEU A 202 -10.63 -6.02 -23.58
N ASN A 203 -11.80 -6.46 -23.11
CA ASN A 203 -12.91 -5.55 -22.87
C ASN A 203 -12.75 -4.81 -21.54
N VAL A 204 -13.12 -3.53 -21.49
CA VAL A 204 -12.96 -2.65 -20.31
C VAL A 204 -14.25 -2.51 -19.52
N ASN A 205 -15.37 -2.32 -20.22
CA ASN A 205 -16.58 -1.78 -19.62
C ASN A 205 -17.74 -2.78 -19.61
N SER A 206 -17.81 -3.65 -20.61
CA SER A 206 -18.95 -4.56 -20.79
C SER A 206 -18.52 -5.82 -21.55
N GLY A 207 -19.14 -6.94 -21.19
CA GLY A 207 -18.84 -8.23 -21.80
C GLY A 207 -17.75 -9.01 -21.04
N PRO A 208 -17.28 -10.13 -21.61
CA PRO A 208 -16.21 -10.93 -21.01
C PRO A 208 -14.89 -10.16 -21.03
N ASP A 209 -14.04 -10.38 -20.04
CA ASP A 209 -12.76 -9.67 -19.93
C ASP A 209 -11.83 -9.90 -21.13
N VAL A 210 -11.80 -11.12 -21.66
CA VAL A 210 -10.98 -11.49 -22.82
C VAL A 210 -11.82 -12.22 -23.85
N VAL A 211 -11.74 -11.79 -25.11
CA VAL A 211 -12.42 -12.43 -26.25
C VAL A 211 -11.42 -12.70 -27.37
N PHE A 212 -11.54 -13.86 -28.01
CA PHE A 212 -10.70 -14.23 -29.15
C PHE A 212 -11.43 -15.20 -30.09
N GLN A 213 -10.87 -15.40 -31.28
CA GLN A 213 -11.41 -16.31 -32.30
C GLN A 213 -10.38 -17.36 -32.72
N HIS A 214 -10.84 -18.59 -32.94
CA HIS A 214 -10.04 -19.69 -33.47
C HIS A 214 -10.91 -20.61 -34.33
N LYS A 215 -10.46 -21.00 -35.53
CA LYS A 215 -11.21 -21.87 -36.48
C LYS A 215 -12.68 -21.41 -36.67
N SER A 216 -12.90 -20.11 -36.89
CA SER A 216 -14.22 -19.46 -37.03
C SER A 216 -15.16 -19.59 -35.81
N LYS A 217 -14.65 -20.02 -34.65
CA LYS A 217 -15.36 -20.10 -33.38
C LYS A 217 -14.92 -18.95 -32.47
N SER A 218 -15.86 -18.40 -31.71
CA SER A 218 -15.59 -17.32 -30.75
C SER A 218 -15.54 -17.86 -29.34
N TYR A 219 -14.52 -17.45 -28.58
CA TYR A 219 -14.25 -17.90 -27.23
C TYR A 219 -14.10 -16.70 -26.29
N CYS A 220 -14.39 -16.89 -25.01
CA CYS A 220 -14.19 -15.83 -24.03
C CYS A 220 -13.68 -16.35 -22.67
N PHE A 221 -12.91 -15.51 -21.98
CA PHE A 221 -12.55 -15.67 -20.57
C PHE A 221 -13.15 -14.53 -19.76
N ASP A 222 -13.54 -14.86 -18.54
CA ASP A 222 -14.00 -13.91 -17.52
C ASP A 222 -13.25 -14.22 -16.21
N VAL A 223 -12.69 -13.20 -15.56
CA VAL A 223 -11.81 -13.31 -14.40
C VAL A 223 -12.58 -12.99 -13.13
N GLU A 224 -12.67 -13.96 -12.24
CA GLU A 224 -13.44 -13.85 -11.01
C GLU A 224 -12.52 -13.88 -9.79
N THR A 225 -12.34 -12.73 -9.16
CA THR A 225 -11.49 -12.53 -7.97
C THR A 225 -12.20 -12.84 -6.65
N GLY A 226 -13.52 -13.05 -6.68
CA GLY A 226 -14.34 -13.41 -5.52
C GLY A 226 -15.09 -12.26 -4.84
N GLU A 227 -14.81 -11.00 -5.19
CA GLU A 227 -15.45 -9.81 -4.59
C GLU A 227 -16.95 -9.70 -4.93
N ASN A 228 -17.36 -10.09 -6.13
CA ASN A 228 -18.73 -9.88 -6.63
C ASN A 228 -19.73 -10.99 -6.26
N LYS A 229 -19.24 -12.18 -5.91
CA LYS A 229 -20.09 -13.36 -5.77
C LYS A 229 -21.10 -13.24 -4.63
N THR A 230 -20.71 -12.62 -3.52
CA THR A 230 -21.58 -12.48 -2.33
C THR A 230 -22.73 -11.52 -2.58
N ARG A 231 -22.64 -10.64 -3.59
CA ARG A 231 -23.58 -9.54 -3.76
C ARG A 231 -24.71 -9.83 -4.75
N ASN A 232 -24.53 -10.65 -5.79
CA ASN A 232 -25.58 -10.83 -6.81
C ASN A 232 -25.52 -12.15 -7.63
N PRO A 233 -25.98 -13.29 -7.09
CA PRO A 233 -25.97 -14.58 -7.81
C PRO A 233 -26.90 -14.63 -9.03
N ALA A 234 -27.99 -13.84 -9.02
CA ALA A 234 -28.91 -13.75 -10.15
C ALA A 234 -28.27 -13.06 -11.36
N TYR A 235 -27.48 -12.01 -11.11
CA TYR A 235 -26.68 -11.35 -12.14
C TYR A 235 -25.67 -12.32 -12.78
N LEU A 236 -24.89 -13.07 -11.97
CA LEU A 236 -23.93 -14.05 -12.50
C LEU A 236 -24.62 -15.12 -13.36
N LYS A 237 -25.78 -15.63 -12.93
CA LYS A 237 -26.57 -16.59 -13.72
C LYS A 237 -26.96 -15.99 -15.08
N ARG A 238 -27.45 -14.75 -15.12
CA ARG A 238 -27.81 -14.06 -16.38
C ARG A 238 -26.57 -13.83 -17.25
N LYS A 239 -25.48 -13.31 -16.68
CA LYS A 239 -24.19 -13.05 -17.35
C LYS A 239 -23.67 -14.28 -18.10
N PHE A 240 -23.47 -15.40 -17.40
CA PHE A 240 -22.92 -16.62 -18.00
C PHE A 240 -23.93 -17.39 -18.86
N THR A 241 -25.24 -17.21 -18.64
CA THR A 241 -26.25 -17.72 -19.59
C THR A 241 -26.19 -16.96 -20.90
N HIS A 242 -25.98 -15.64 -20.85
CA HIS A 242 -25.79 -14.83 -22.05
C HIS A 242 -24.50 -15.20 -22.79
N TYR A 243 -23.37 -15.38 -22.10
CA TYR A 243 -22.11 -15.78 -22.74
C TYR A 243 -22.21 -17.12 -23.46
N ARG A 244 -22.88 -18.12 -22.88
CA ARG A 244 -23.12 -19.41 -23.54
C ARG A 244 -23.94 -19.33 -24.83
N LYS A 245 -24.70 -18.25 -25.04
CA LYS A 245 -25.42 -18.02 -26.30
C LYS A 245 -24.54 -17.35 -27.37
N LEU A 246 -23.56 -16.55 -26.95
CA LEU A 246 -22.72 -15.75 -27.85
C LEU A 246 -21.40 -16.42 -28.25
N TYR A 247 -20.85 -17.25 -27.36
CA TYR A 247 -19.53 -17.85 -27.53
C TYR A 247 -19.65 -19.36 -27.61
N THR A 248 -18.81 -19.97 -28.45
CA THR A 248 -18.69 -21.42 -28.55
C THR A 248 -18.31 -22.05 -27.21
N GLN A 249 -17.43 -21.38 -26.47
CA GLN A 249 -17.12 -21.73 -25.09
C GLN A 249 -16.74 -20.50 -24.28
N SER A 250 -17.29 -20.43 -23.07
CA SER A 250 -16.97 -19.39 -22.07
C SER A 250 -16.24 -20.00 -20.89
N PHE A 251 -15.07 -19.47 -20.56
CA PHE A 251 -14.25 -19.89 -19.43
C PHE A 251 -14.35 -18.89 -18.29
N ILE A 252 -14.41 -19.41 -17.06
CA ILE A 252 -14.42 -18.61 -15.84
C ILE A 252 -13.09 -18.87 -15.13
N LEU A 253 -12.13 -17.95 -15.23
CA LEU A 253 -10.88 -18.06 -14.49
C LEU A 253 -11.08 -17.55 -13.06
N VAL A 254 -11.02 -18.46 -12.09
CA VAL A 254 -11.10 -18.08 -10.67
C VAL A 254 -9.71 -17.92 -10.06
N THR A 255 -9.52 -16.84 -9.31
CA THR A 255 -8.22 -16.58 -8.67
C THR A 255 -7.95 -17.48 -7.47
N SER A 256 -8.98 -18.06 -6.85
CA SER A 256 -8.84 -18.96 -5.70
C SER A 256 -9.52 -20.31 -5.96
N LYS A 257 -8.87 -21.40 -5.55
CA LYS A 257 -9.42 -22.77 -5.65
C LYS A 257 -10.78 -22.90 -4.94
N LYS A 258 -11.00 -22.15 -3.85
CA LYS A 258 -12.27 -22.14 -3.09
C LYS A 258 -13.45 -21.66 -3.95
N LEU A 259 -13.20 -20.76 -4.90
CA LEU A 259 -14.25 -20.24 -5.79
C LEU A 259 -14.69 -21.27 -6.82
N LYS A 260 -13.82 -22.24 -7.19
CA LYS A 260 -14.07 -23.23 -8.24
C LYS A 260 -15.43 -23.89 -8.09
N TYR A 261 -15.69 -24.50 -6.94
CA TYR A 261 -16.93 -25.23 -6.66
C TYR A 261 -18.17 -24.36 -6.85
N SER A 262 -18.06 -23.09 -6.46
CA SER A 262 -19.21 -22.19 -6.49
C SER A 262 -19.51 -21.57 -7.85
N TYR A 263 -18.50 -21.47 -8.71
CA TYR A 263 -18.67 -21.00 -10.09
C TYR A 263 -18.95 -22.15 -11.07
N ASN A 264 -18.74 -23.42 -10.68
CA ASN A 264 -18.90 -24.58 -11.56
C ASN A 264 -20.32 -24.73 -12.15
N LYS A 265 -21.33 -24.19 -11.45
CA LYS A 265 -22.73 -24.15 -11.93
C LYS A 265 -22.98 -23.14 -13.05
N TYR A 266 -22.04 -22.25 -13.35
CA TYR A 266 -22.21 -21.17 -14.34
C TYR A 266 -21.51 -21.46 -15.68
N GLY A 267 -20.48 -22.31 -15.71
CA GLY A 267 -19.75 -22.63 -16.93
C GLY A 267 -18.46 -23.41 -16.65
N THR A 268 -17.59 -23.49 -17.66
CA THR A 268 -16.28 -24.14 -17.54
C THR A 268 -15.37 -23.32 -16.64
N VAL A 269 -15.14 -23.78 -15.41
CA VAL A 269 -14.27 -23.08 -14.47
C VAL A 269 -12.83 -23.52 -14.61
N VAL A 270 -11.95 -22.53 -14.81
CA VAL A 270 -10.52 -22.68 -14.89
C VAL A 270 -9.89 -22.14 -13.62
N THR A 271 -8.92 -22.86 -13.07
CA THR A 271 -8.07 -22.37 -11.99
C THR A 271 -6.68 -22.05 -12.55
N ARG A 272 -5.86 -21.32 -11.79
CA ARG A 272 -4.47 -21.03 -12.18
C ARG A 272 -3.71 -22.29 -12.63
N SER A 273 -3.87 -23.40 -11.91
CA SER A 273 -3.16 -24.66 -12.19
C SER A 273 -3.72 -25.45 -13.36
N THR A 274 -4.94 -25.16 -13.81
CA THR A 274 -5.55 -25.81 -14.98
C THR A 274 -5.62 -24.88 -16.18
N PHE A 275 -5.04 -23.67 -16.08
CA PHE A 275 -5.16 -22.64 -17.11
C PHE A 275 -4.43 -23.02 -18.39
N SER A 276 -3.16 -23.46 -18.29
CA SER A 276 -2.39 -23.90 -19.45
C SER A 276 -3.02 -25.09 -20.18
N GLU A 277 -3.57 -26.05 -19.43
CA GLU A 277 -4.30 -27.20 -19.99
C GLU A 277 -5.57 -26.76 -20.72
N ALA A 278 -6.36 -25.87 -20.12
CA ALA A 278 -7.57 -25.33 -20.74
C ALA A 278 -7.25 -24.60 -22.07
N ILE A 279 -6.16 -23.83 -22.11
CA ILE A 279 -5.69 -23.19 -23.34
C ILE A 279 -5.26 -24.23 -24.38
N ALA A 280 -4.45 -25.22 -24.00
CA ALA A 280 -4.00 -26.27 -24.91
C ALA A 280 -5.17 -27.01 -25.59
N ASN A 281 -6.21 -27.35 -24.81
CA ASN A 281 -7.39 -28.05 -25.31
C ASN A 281 -8.22 -27.24 -26.32
N ILE A 282 -8.13 -25.90 -26.33
CA ILE A 282 -8.82 -25.05 -27.32
C ILE A 282 -8.15 -25.14 -28.70
N PHE A 283 -6.83 -25.36 -28.72
CA PHE A 283 -6.00 -25.28 -29.93
C PHE A 283 -5.59 -26.64 -30.50
N GLN A 284 -5.98 -27.75 -29.86
CA GLN A 284 -5.96 -29.08 -30.48
C GLN A 284 -6.97 -29.13 -31.64
#